data_AF-A0A938PRV2-F1
#
_entry.id   AF-A0A938PRV2-F1
#
_cell.length_a   1.000
_cell.length_b   1.000
_cell.length_c   1.000
_cell.angle_alpha   90.00
_cell.angle_beta   90.00
_cell.angle_gamma   90.00
#
_symmetry.space_group_name_H-M   'P 1'
#
loop_
_entity.id
_entity.type
_entity.pdbx_description
1 polymer ?
#
loop_
_entity_poly.entity_id
_entity_poly.type
_entity_poly.pdbx_seq_one_letter_code
_entity_poly.pdbx_strand_id
1 'polypeptide(L)' 'MKLPQIICLTTSILSWRIRTTNHNFSEWLQVFDGVKMVTALHDRVIHHCDNLETVNDSYRFKHRIKTMKNL' A
#
# COMPACT_ATOMS: atom_id res chain seq x y z
N MET A 1 -9.38 -1.25 13.63
CA MET A 1 -8.19 -1.59 12.81
C MET A 1 -8.11 -0.58 11.67
N LYS A 2 -7.23 0.42 11.82
CA LYS A 2 -6.86 1.33 10.74
C LYS A 2 -5.83 0.59 9.90
N LEU A 3 -6.06 0.46 8.61
CA LEU A 3 -5.09 -0.15 7.71
C LEU A 3 -4.37 1.01 7.02
N PRO A 4 -3.08 1.25 7.29
CA PRO A 4 -2.32 2.18 6.47
C PRO A 4 -2.25 1.56 5.07
N GLN A 5 -2.90 2.19 4.09
CA GLN A 5 -2.82 1.77 2.70
C GLN A 5 -2.03 2.83 1.96
N ILE A 6 -0.85 2.44 1.49
CA ILE A 6 -0.06 3.26 0.57
C ILE A 6 -0.45 2.86 -0.85
N ILE A 7 -0.92 3.84 -1.60
CA ILE A 7 -1.20 3.70 -3.03
C ILE A 7 -0.04 4.35 -3.76
N CYS A 8 0.57 3.58 -4.65
CA CYS A 8 1.66 4.00 -5.50
C CYS A 8 1.15 4.11 -6.94
N LEU A 9 1.12 5.34 -7.47
CA LEU A 9 0.68 5.65 -8.82
C LEU A 9 1.88 5.94 -9.71
N THR A 10 2.12 5.12 -10.74
CA THR A 10 3.24 5.40 -11.65
C THR A 10 2.87 6.46 -12.68
N THR A 11 3.58 7.57 -12.72
CA THR A 11 3.32 8.73 -13.61
C THR A 11 3.87 8.54 -15.03
N SER A 12 3.70 7.35 -15.61
CA SER A 12 4.14 7.06 -16.98
C SER A 12 3.01 7.22 -17.99
N ILE A 13 3.23 8.08 -18.99
CA ILE A 13 2.26 8.44 -20.06
C ILE A 13 1.82 7.23 -20.91
N LEU A 14 2.67 6.21 -21.03
CA LEU A 14 2.41 5.02 -21.87
C LEU A 14 1.94 3.79 -21.08
N SER A 15 2.05 3.79 -19.74
CA SER A 15 1.63 2.65 -18.92
C SER A 15 1.28 3.11 -17.50
N TRP A 16 -0.01 3.15 -17.20
CA TRP A 16 -0.50 3.43 -15.86
C TRP A 16 -0.51 2.15 -15.02
N ARG A 17 0.38 2.06 -14.02
CA ARG A 17 0.37 0.99 -13.01
C ARG A 17 0.00 1.57 -11.65
N ILE A 18 -0.96 0.91 -11.00
CA ILE A 18 -1.34 1.17 -9.62
C ILE A 18 -0.84 0.01 -8.77
N ARG A 19 -0.08 0.30 -7.72
CA ARG A 19 0.31 -0.70 -6.70
C ARG A 19 -0.26 -0.27 -5.36
N THR A 20 -0.90 -1.18 -4.64
CA THR A 20 -1.40 -0.95 -3.29
C THR A 20 -0.61 -1.81 -2.31
N THR A 21 -0.16 -1.22 -1.21
CA THR A 21 0.59 -1.91 -0.16
C THR A 21 0.04 -1.52 1.21
N ASN A 22 -0.06 -2.51 2.08
CA ASN A 22 -0.54 -2.37 3.46
C ASN A 22 0.59 -2.02 4.45
N HIS A 23 1.81 -1.94 3.95
CA HIS A 23 3.01 -1.63 4.72
C HIS A 23 3.70 -0.39 4.18
N ASN A 24 4.37 0.33 5.06
CA ASN A 24 5.23 1.43 4.66
C ASN A 24 6.47 0.86 3.95
N PHE A 25 7.04 1.61 3.01
CA PHE A 25 8.22 1.16 2.27
C PHE A 25 9.44 0.90 3.18
N SER A 26 9.49 1.56 4.34
CA SER A 26 10.51 1.28 5.39
C SER A 26 10.42 -0.16 5.94
N GLU A 27 9.22 -0.72 5.98
CA GLU A 27 8.95 -2.07 6.51
C GLU A 27 9.25 -3.17 5.48
N TRP A 28 9.42 -2.83 4.20
CA TRP A 28 9.71 -3.81 3.14
C TRP A 28 11.04 -4.53 3.35
N LEU A 29 12.01 -3.87 4.00
CA LEU A 29 13.28 -4.46 4.39
C LEU A 29 13.14 -5.64 5.37
N GLN A 30 12.04 -5.69 6.12
CA GLN A 30 11.75 -6.77 7.07
C GLN A 30 10.89 -7.89 6.44
N VAL A 31 10.15 -7.58 5.37
CA VAL A 31 9.26 -8.54 4.68
C VAL A 31 10.03 -9.40 3.67
N PHE A 32 11.09 -8.85 3.06
CA PHE A 32 11.86 -9.53 2.03
C PHE A 32 13.27 -9.87 2.52
N ASP A 33 13.68 -11.12 2.33
CA ASP A 33 15.01 -11.61 2.70
C ASP A 33 16.02 -11.20 1.60
N GLY A 34 16.84 -10.18 1.88
CA GLY A 34 17.83 -9.66 0.93
C GLY A 34 17.78 -8.13 0.77
N VAL A 35 18.32 -7.42 1.77
CA VAL A 35 18.36 -5.95 1.86
C VAL A 35 18.73 -5.26 0.55
N LYS A 36 19.78 -5.72 -0.16
CA LYS A 36 20.25 -5.10 -1.40
C LYS A 36 19.24 -5.18 -2.55
N MET A 37 18.52 -6.30 -2.67
CA MET A 37 17.52 -6.47 -3.72
C MET A 37 16.29 -5.61 -3.46
N VAL A 38 15.87 -5.54 -2.20
CA VAL A 38 14.73 -4.72 -1.77
C VAL A 38 14.99 -3.25 -2.00
N THR A 39 16.19 -2.76 -1.65
CA THR A 39 16.57 -1.37 -1.91
C THR A 39 16.58 -1.06 -3.40
N ALA A 40 17.15 -1.93 -4.24
CA ALA A 40 17.19 -1.71 -5.69
C ALA A 40 15.79 -1.75 -6.33
N LEU A 41 14.89 -2.61 -5.83
CA LEU A 41 13.51 -2.67 -6.30
C LEU A 41 12.70 -1.46 -5.81
N HIS A 42 12.86 -1.11 -4.54
CA HIS A 42 12.21 0.04 -3.91
C HIS A 42 12.58 1.32 -4.65
N ASP A 43 13.87 1.56 -4.90
CA ASP A 43 14.39 2.70 -5.65
C ASP A 43 13.72 2.86 -7.01
N ARG A 44 13.64 1.78 -7.80
CA ARG A 44 12.95 1.78 -9.11
C ARG A 44 11.44 2.02 -9.02
N VAL A 45 10.81 1.62 -7.92
CA VAL A 45 9.37 1.74 -7.69
C VAL A 45 8.99 3.16 -7.27
N ILE A 46 9.74 3.77 -6.34
CA ILE A 46 9.48 5.14 -5.84
C ILE A 46 9.90 6.21 -6.84
N HIS A 47 10.91 5.95 -7.66
CA HIS A 47 11.42 6.94 -8.61
C HIS A 47 10.36 7.42 -9.63
N HIS A 48 9.36 6.58 -9.91
CA HIS A 48 8.27 6.91 -10.84
C HIS A 48 6.92 7.01 -10.15
N CYS A 49 6.87 7.08 -8.83
CA CYS A 49 5.66 6.89 -8.08
C CYS A 49 5.35 8.02 -7.12
N ASP A 50 4.11 8.49 -7.17
CA ASP A 50 3.55 9.35 -6.13
C ASP A 50 2.92 8.48 -5.04
N ASN A 51 3.41 8.65 -3.81
CA ASN A 51 2.95 7.90 -2.64
C ASN A 51 1.76 8.60 -1.99
N LEU A 52 0.62 7.92 -1.98
CA LEU A 52 -0.58 8.38 -1.26
C LEU A 52 -0.78 7.52 -0.03
N GLU A 53 -0.55 8.11 1.15
CA GLU A 53 -0.83 7.46 2.42
C GLU A 53 -2.28 7.69 2.83
N THR A 54 -3.05 6.59 2.94
CA THR A 54 -4.43 6.66 3.43
C THR A 54 -4.54 5.99 4.79
N VAL A 55 -5.03 6.75 5.78
CA VAL A 55 -5.33 6.25 7.12
C VAL A 55 -6.85 6.11 7.25
N ASN A 56 -7.40 5.12 6.56
CA ASN A 56 -8.84 4.85 6.62
C ASN A 56 -9.15 3.67 7.54
N ASP A 57 -10.35 3.67 8.10
CA ASP A 57 -10.89 2.48 8.75
C ASP A 57 -11.20 1.41 7.72
N SER A 58 -10.99 0.15 8.09
CA SER A 58 -11.34 -0.98 7.23
C SER A 58 -12.83 -0.95 6.83
N TYR A 59 -13.10 -0.78 5.54
CA TYR A 59 -14.44 -0.89 4.98
C TYR A 59 -15.09 -2.24 5.33
N ARG A 60 -14.31 -3.33 5.29
CA ARG A 60 -14.76 -4.68 5.67
C ARG A 60 -15.24 -4.74 7.12
N PHE A 61 -14.60 -4.00 8.03
CA PHE A 61 -15.00 -3.95 9.43
C PHE A 61 -16.32 -3.17 9.62
N LYS A 62 -16.45 -2.01 8.95
CA LYS A 62 -17.69 -1.21 8.96
C LYS A 62 -18.88 -2.01 8.41
N HIS A 63 -18.67 -2.76 7.33
CA HIS A 63 -19.70 -3.62 6.76
C HIS A 63 -20.15 -4.73 7.73
N ARG A 64 -19.21 -5.43 8.38
CA ARG A 64 -19.56 -6.45 9.39
C ARG A 64 -20.36 -5.89 10.56
N ILE A 65 -19.97 -4.73 11.09
CA ILE A 65 -20.72 -4.09 12.18
C ILE A 65 -22.13 -3.72 11.72
N LYS A 66 -22.28 -3.19 10.49
CA LYS A 66 -23.60 -2.83 9.96
C LYS A 66 -24.51 -4.06 9.83
N THR A 67 -23.98 -5.18 9.35
CA THR A 67 -24.75 -6.44 9.25
C THR A 67 -25.15 -6.96 10.62
N MET A 68 -24.27 -6.90 11.63
CA MET A 68 -24.59 -7.37 12.99
C MET A 68 -25.56 -6.47 13.76
N LYS A 69 -25.65 -5.17 13.42
CA LYS A 69 -26.60 -4.24 14.04
C LYS A 69 -28.02 -4.32 13.50
N ASN A 70 -28.22 -5.02 12.38
CA ASN A 70 -29.53 -5.23 11.76
C ASN A 70 -30.16 -6.58 12.16
N LEU A 71 -29.57 -7.27 13.14
CA LEU A 71 -30.12 -8.41 13.87
C LEU A 71 -30.54 -7.92 15.26
#